data_AF-A0A3B8LEC2-F1
#
_entry.id   AF-A0A3B8LEC2-F1
#
_cell.length_a   1.000
_cell.length_b   1.000
_cell.length_c   1.000
_cell.angle_alpha   90.00
_cell.angle_beta   90.00
_cell.angle_gamma   90.00
#
_symmetry.space_group_name_H-M   'P 1'
#
loop_
_entity.id
_entity.type
_entity.pdbx_description
1 polymer ?
#
loop_
_entity_poly.entity_id
_entity_poly.type
_entity_poly.pdbx_seq_one_letter_code
_entity_poly.pdbx_strand_id
1 'polypeptide(L)'
;MLNRCLYVCVLLCFQFTLLQGCDVATTQGQCQSDADCQGQICFQGLCKEGCRNDADCPDNGRCLDGACSSSSCKDNSSCRSGTVCLGNTCAPCTQDQQCDAGNVCVGGVCKTGDCHGELDTCKDGLICKDLKCSACTEDTECRGGICEGGKCQSGCRDNKGCQNGQVCDPKDKQCKECAADNDCSDKVCDTNTNTCQECVKDGDCKDGQVC
;
A
#
# COMPACT_ATOMS: atom_id res chain seq x y z
N MET A 1 -29.27 57.21 -11.95
CA MET A 1 -29.49 58.68 -11.96
C MET A 1 -28.13 59.35 -11.89
N LEU A 2 -27.80 60.17 -12.89
CA LEU A 2 -26.53 60.91 -13.00
C LEU A 2 -26.41 61.89 -11.82
N ASN A 3 -25.35 61.78 -11.01
CA ASN A 3 -25.06 62.79 -9.98
C ASN A 3 -23.79 63.56 -10.35
N ARG A 4 -23.97 64.85 -10.64
CA ARG A 4 -22.91 65.82 -10.96
C ARG A 4 -22.30 66.31 -9.64
N CYS A 5 -21.00 66.09 -9.45
CA CYS A 5 -20.23 66.75 -8.38
C CYS A 5 -20.05 68.23 -8.72
N LEU A 6 -20.74 69.13 -8.01
CA LEU A 6 -20.51 70.57 -8.09
C LEU A 6 -19.52 70.97 -6.97
N TYR A 7 -18.31 71.34 -7.39
CA TYR A 7 -17.18 71.79 -6.57
C TYR A 7 -17.46 73.19 -6.00
N VAL A 8 -17.49 73.35 -4.66
CA VAL A 8 -17.47 74.67 -4.02
C VAL A 8 -16.11 74.87 -3.37
N CYS A 9 -15.30 75.67 -4.06
CA CYS A 9 -14.03 76.21 -3.65
C CYS A 9 -14.24 77.19 -2.48
N VAL A 10 -13.78 76.86 -1.26
CA VAL A 10 -13.55 77.89 -0.23
C VAL A 10 -12.38 77.47 0.62
N LEU A 11 -11.29 78.24 0.56
CA LEU A 11 -10.42 78.42 1.71
C LEU A 11 -9.72 79.80 1.64
N LEU A 12 -10.54 80.85 1.76
CA LEU A 12 -10.17 81.96 2.65
C LEU A 12 -10.86 81.86 4.04
N CYS A 13 -11.55 80.75 4.32
CA CYS A 13 -11.95 80.37 5.67
C CYS A 13 -12.37 78.90 5.66
N PHE A 14 -11.83 78.12 6.61
CA PHE A 14 -12.23 76.76 6.98
C PHE A 14 -12.02 75.58 6.01
N GLN A 15 -11.08 74.71 6.42
CA GLN A 15 -11.07 73.24 6.31
C GLN A 15 -11.02 72.59 4.90
N PHE A 16 -10.46 71.38 4.87
CA PHE A 16 -10.40 70.43 3.77
C PHE A 16 -9.23 70.53 2.76
N THR A 17 -8.10 70.01 3.21
CA THR A 17 -7.24 69.15 2.38
C THR A 17 -8.08 68.05 1.73
N LEU A 18 -8.40 68.18 0.45
CA LEU A 18 -8.91 67.06 -0.35
C LEU A 18 -7.71 66.33 -0.98
N LEU A 19 -7.05 65.49 -0.18
CA LEU A 19 -6.69 64.17 -0.66
C LEU A 19 -8.01 63.49 -1.03
N GLN A 20 -8.31 63.35 -2.31
CA GLN A 20 -9.23 62.31 -2.76
C GLN A 20 -8.38 61.14 -3.22
N GLY A 21 -7.76 60.47 -2.25
CA GLY A 21 -7.82 59.02 -2.32
C GLY A 21 -9.30 58.69 -2.39
N CYS A 22 -9.72 57.93 -3.40
CA CYS A 22 -10.98 57.23 -3.29
C CYS A 22 -10.86 56.34 -2.06
N ASP A 23 -11.31 56.84 -0.91
CA ASP A 23 -11.80 55.99 0.16
C ASP A 23 -12.98 55.23 -0.47
N VAL A 24 -12.65 54.11 -1.13
CA VAL A 24 -13.53 52.97 -1.14
C VAL A 24 -13.77 52.73 0.33
N ALA A 25 -14.91 53.23 0.82
CA ALA A 25 -15.47 52.77 2.07
C ALA A 25 -15.33 51.25 2.00
N THR A 26 -14.39 50.73 2.80
CA THR A 26 -14.12 49.31 2.87
C THR A 26 -15.34 48.77 3.58
N THR A 27 -16.41 48.56 2.83
CA THR A 27 -17.61 47.90 3.31
C THR A 27 -17.13 46.52 3.71
N GLN A 28 -16.90 46.31 5.00
CA GLN A 28 -16.35 45.08 5.54
C GLN A 28 -17.07 43.88 4.89
N GLY A 29 -16.32 43.10 4.10
CA GLY A 29 -16.82 41.87 3.50
C GLY A 29 -17.34 41.95 2.06
N GLN A 30 -17.21 43.07 1.32
CA GLN A 30 -17.45 43.06 -0.13
C GLN A 30 -16.24 42.52 -0.91
N CYS A 31 -16.49 41.77 -1.99
CA CYS A 31 -15.45 41.14 -2.80
C CYS A 31 -15.83 41.08 -4.29
N GLN A 32 -14.82 40.98 -5.16
CA GLN A 32 -14.97 40.64 -6.59
C GLN A 32 -14.41 39.25 -6.91
N SER A 33 -13.48 38.77 -6.09
CA SER A 33 -12.85 37.46 -6.20
C SER A 33 -12.52 36.90 -4.82
N ASP A 34 -12.19 35.61 -4.74
CA ASP A 34 -11.82 34.99 -3.46
C ASP A 34 -10.53 35.57 -2.88
N ALA A 35 -9.65 36.15 -3.71
CA ALA A 35 -8.44 36.82 -3.25
C ALA A 35 -8.72 38.06 -2.37
N ASP A 36 -9.91 38.64 -2.49
CA ASP A 36 -10.35 39.76 -1.66
C ASP A 36 -10.79 39.29 -0.25
N CYS A 37 -10.98 37.97 -0.08
CA CYS A 37 -11.51 37.35 1.12
C CYS A 37 -10.41 36.50 1.79
N GLN A 38 -9.91 36.93 2.95
CA GLN A 38 -8.81 36.27 3.68
C GLN A 38 -9.22 34.87 4.19
N GLY A 39 -9.14 33.85 3.31
CA GLY A 39 -9.52 32.46 3.62
C GLY A 39 -11.01 32.14 3.46
N GLN A 40 -11.79 33.02 2.84
CA GLN A 40 -13.22 32.84 2.55
C GLN A 40 -13.48 32.88 1.04
N ILE A 41 -14.67 32.47 0.60
CA ILE A 41 -15.06 32.57 -0.81
C ILE A 41 -15.84 33.85 -1.07
N CYS A 42 -15.66 34.41 -2.27
CA CYS A 42 -16.50 35.47 -2.75
C CYS A 42 -17.79 34.89 -3.35
N PHE A 43 -18.91 35.07 -2.64
CA PHE A 43 -20.21 34.57 -3.07
C PHE A 43 -21.22 35.71 -3.15
N GLN A 44 -21.74 35.95 -4.36
CA GLN A 44 -22.68 37.05 -4.64
C GLN A 44 -22.16 38.44 -4.18
N GLY A 45 -20.85 38.67 -4.30
CA GLY A 45 -20.20 39.93 -3.95
C GLY A 45 -19.91 40.13 -2.46
N LEU A 46 -20.10 39.09 -1.64
CA LEU A 46 -19.78 39.09 -0.22
C LEU A 46 -18.85 37.93 0.15
N CYS A 47 -17.89 38.20 1.03
CA CYS A 47 -17.05 37.18 1.63
C CYS A 47 -17.88 36.30 2.57
N LYS A 48 -17.88 35.00 2.32
CA LYS A 48 -18.63 34.02 3.12
C LYS A 48 -17.75 32.80 3.40
N GLU A 49 -17.91 32.22 4.58
CA GLU A 49 -17.37 30.89 4.88
C GLU A 49 -18.12 29.80 4.11
N GLY A 50 -17.40 28.73 3.76
CA GLY A 50 -17.94 27.59 3.04
C GLY A 50 -17.27 27.39 1.68
N CYS A 51 -18.02 26.85 0.74
CA CYS A 51 -17.49 26.40 -0.54
C CYS A 51 -18.57 26.45 -1.65
N ARG A 52 -18.12 26.53 -2.90
CA ARG A 52 -18.95 26.33 -4.10
C ARG A 52 -18.71 24.95 -4.69
N ASN A 53 -17.50 24.41 -4.52
CA ASN A 53 -17.10 23.08 -4.95
C ASN A 53 -15.96 22.56 -4.05
N ASP A 54 -15.57 21.29 -4.21
CA ASP A 54 -14.56 20.62 -3.38
C ASP A 54 -13.19 21.34 -3.39
N ALA A 55 -12.82 22.06 -4.47
CA ALA A 55 -11.54 22.77 -4.54
C ALA A 55 -11.49 24.01 -3.65
N ASP A 56 -12.64 24.52 -3.20
CA ASP A 56 -12.72 25.60 -2.21
C ASP A 56 -12.46 25.06 -0.78
N CYS A 57 -12.46 23.75 -0.58
CA CYS A 57 -12.33 23.15 0.74
C CYS A 57 -10.87 22.82 1.11
N PRO A 58 -10.44 23.16 2.34
CA PRO A 58 -9.12 22.78 2.83
C PRO A 58 -9.04 21.26 3.03
N ASP A 59 -7.81 20.75 3.12
CA ASP A 59 -7.53 19.35 3.45
C ASP A 59 -8.17 18.31 2.50
N ASN A 60 -8.42 18.68 1.24
CA ASN A 60 -9.15 17.88 0.26
C ASN A 60 -10.58 17.49 0.70
N GLY A 61 -11.19 18.30 1.57
CA GLY A 61 -12.57 18.09 2.03
C GLY A 61 -13.61 18.24 0.91
N ARG A 62 -14.83 17.77 1.17
CA ARG A 62 -15.94 17.89 0.20
C ARG A 62 -16.84 19.07 0.49
N CYS A 63 -17.30 19.71 -0.57
CA CYS A 63 -18.32 20.74 -0.49
C CYS A 63 -19.71 20.10 -0.49
N LEU A 64 -20.35 20.08 0.68
CA LEU A 64 -21.69 19.53 0.88
C LEU A 64 -22.59 20.65 1.37
N ASP A 65 -23.65 20.95 0.61
CA ASP A 65 -24.63 22.00 0.91
C ASP A 65 -24.01 23.38 1.21
N GLY A 66 -22.90 23.70 0.52
CA GLY A 66 -22.18 24.96 0.67
C GLY A 66 -21.24 25.03 1.88
N ALA A 67 -21.05 23.92 2.61
CA ALA A 67 -20.12 23.79 3.71
C ALA A 67 -19.04 22.73 3.44
N CYS A 68 -17.82 22.96 3.92
CA CYS A 68 -16.75 21.99 3.82
C CYS A 68 -16.89 20.91 4.90
N SER A 69 -17.00 19.66 4.46
CA SER A 69 -16.99 18.48 5.33
C SER A 69 -15.63 17.79 5.24
N SER A 70 -14.87 17.83 6.33
CA SER A 70 -13.57 17.16 6.48
C SER A 70 -13.68 15.67 6.79
N SER A 71 -14.85 15.21 7.23
CA SER A 71 -15.16 13.80 7.47
C SER A 71 -15.67 13.09 6.23
N SER A 72 -15.93 13.83 5.14
CA SER A 72 -16.34 13.29 3.86
C SER A 72 -15.17 13.17 2.90
N CYS A 73 -15.13 12.08 2.14
CA CYS A 73 -14.07 11.80 1.17
C CYS A 73 -14.61 11.74 -0.25
N LYS A 74 -13.77 12.11 -1.23
CA LYS A 74 -14.06 11.94 -2.65
C LYS A 74 -13.42 10.65 -3.19
N ASP A 75 -12.22 10.36 -2.72
CA ASP A 75 -11.40 9.21 -3.08
C ASP A 75 -10.47 8.85 -1.91
N ASN A 76 -9.65 7.81 -2.06
CA ASN A 76 -8.73 7.35 -1.03
C ASN A 76 -7.70 8.42 -0.63
N SER A 77 -7.31 9.31 -1.54
CA SER A 77 -6.38 10.41 -1.25
C SER A 77 -6.96 11.48 -0.31
N SER A 78 -8.30 11.52 -0.21
CA SER A 78 -9.00 12.37 0.76
C SER A 78 -8.94 11.79 2.18
N CYS A 79 -8.61 10.49 2.32
CA CYS A 79 -8.63 9.79 3.59
C CYS A 79 -7.24 9.73 4.22
N ARG A 80 -7.12 10.32 5.41
CA ARG A 80 -5.87 10.28 6.19
C ARG A 80 -5.58 8.86 6.69
N SER A 81 -4.32 8.63 7.05
CA SER A 81 -3.85 7.37 7.63
C SER A 81 -4.00 6.14 6.72
N GLY A 82 -4.07 6.35 5.39
CA GLY A 82 -4.15 5.26 4.40
C GLY A 82 -5.45 4.46 4.44
N THR A 83 -6.55 5.06 4.89
CA THR A 83 -7.89 4.46 4.83
C THR A 83 -8.53 4.68 3.46
N VAL A 84 -9.63 3.98 3.17
CA VAL A 84 -10.30 4.03 1.87
C VAL A 84 -11.60 4.83 1.92
N CYS A 85 -11.96 5.44 0.80
CA CYS A 85 -13.21 6.18 0.70
C CYS A 85 -14.35 5.26 0.27
N LEU A 86 -15.26 4.96 1.21
CA LEU A 86 -16.43 4.12 0.96
C LEU A 86 -17.70 4.93 1.24
N GLY A 87 -18.50 5.17 0.20
CA GLY A 87 -19.78 5.90 0.34
C GLY A 87 -19.60 7.29 0.94
N ASN A 88 -18.57 8.03 0.50
CA ASN A 88 -18.19 9.35 1.02
C ASN A 88 -17.70 9.36 2.48
N THR A 89 -17.40 8.21 3.08
CA THR A 89 -16.85 8.10 4.44
C THR A 89 -15.52 7.36 4.42
N CYS A 90 -14.51 7.87 5.14
CA CYS A 90 -13.25 7.17 5.30
C CYS A 90 -13.43 5.97 6.22
N ALA A 91 -13.06 4.78 5.73
CA ALA A 91 -13.18 3.52 6.45
C ALA A 91 -11.94 2.65 6.23
N PRO A 92 -11.65 1.70 7.14
CA PRO A 92 -10.57 0.73 6.90
C PRO A 92 -10.81 -0.06 5.62
N CYS A 93 -9.73 -0.37 4.90
CA CYS A 93 -9.82 -1.32 3.80
C CYS A 93 -10.06 -2.74 4.34
N THR A 94 -10.65 -3.60 3.53
CA THR A 94 -10.81 -5.04 3.78
C THR A 94 -10.21 -5.90 2.67
N GLN A 95 -9.90 -5.32 1.50
CA GLN A 95 -9.35 -5.98 0.32
C GLN A 95 -8.43 -5.02 -0.45
N ASP A 96 -7.41 -5.56 -1.12
CA ASP A 96 -6.43 -4.78 -1.91
C ASP A 96 -7.07 -3.92 -2.99
N GLN A 97 -8.15 -4.41 -3.61
CA GLN A 97 -8.83 -3.72 -4.72
C GLN A 97 -9.48 -2.40 -4.28
N GLN A 98 -9.64 -2.19 -2.97
CA GLN A 98 -10.12 -0.91 -2.44
C GLN A 98 -9.00 0.13 -2.35
N CYS A 99 -7.74 -0.31 -2.33
CA CYS A 99 -6.57 0.55 -2.33
C CYS A 99 -6.20 0.99 -3.75
N ASP A 100 -5.51 2.13 -3.84
CA ASP A 100 -4.97 2.59 -5.12
C ASP A 100 -3.91 1.61 -5.64
N ALA A 101 -3.71 1.59 -6.95
CA ALA A 101 -2.79 0.66 -7.60
C ALA A 101 -1.38 0.68 -6.97
N GLY A 102 -0.83 -0.50 -6.71
CA GLY A 102 0.48 -0.67 -6.06
C GLY A 102 0.45 -0.65 -4.53
N ASN A 103 -0.75 -0.69 -3.94
CA ASN A 103 -0.93 -0.84 -2.49
C ASN A 103 -1.69 -2.13 -2.17
N VAL A 104 -1.40 -2.70 -1.00
CA VAL A 104 -2.11 -3.83 -0.39
C VAL A 104 -2.82 -3.40 0.90
N CYS A 105 -3.89 -4.07 1.25
CA CYS A 105 -4.66 -3.83 2.45
C CYS A 105 -4.13 -4.65 3.63
N VAL A 106 -3.39 -4.01 4.53
CA VAL A 106 -2.78 -4.68 5.69
C VAL A 106 -3.20 -4.00 6.98
N GLY A 107 -3.94 -4.73 7.81
CA GLY A 107 -4.42 -4.22 9.10
C GLY A 107 -5.43 -3.07 8.95
N GLY A 108 -6.22 -3.05 7.88
CA GLY A 108 -7.21 -2.02 7.60
C GLY A 108 -6.64 -0.74 6.96
N VAL A 109 -5.37 -0.74 6.60
CA VAL A 109 -4.66 0.41 6.00
C VAL A 109 -4.04 -0.02 4.68
N CYS A 110 -4.21 0.82 3.65
CA CYS A 110 -3.54 0.70 2.38
C CYS A 110 -2.06 1.07 2.55
N LYS A 111 -1.18 0.11 2.29
CA LYS A 111 0.27 0.28 2.33
C LYS A 111 0.86 -0.06 0.99
N THR A 112 1.89 0.67 0.59
CA THR A 112 2.63 0.37 -0.65
C THR A 112 3.25 -1.01 -0.58
N GLY A 113 2.96 -1.83 -1.57
CA GLY A 113 3.34 -3.23 -1.56
C GLY A 113 2.55 -4.07 -2.57
N ASP A 114 2.99 -5.30 -2.72
CA ASP A 114 2.43 -6.31 -3.62
C ASP A 114 2.22 -7.67 -2.91
N CYS A 115 2.40 -7.72 -1.59
CA CYS A 115 2.13 -8.88 -0.75
C CYS A 115 1.81 -8.48 0.71
N HIS A 116 1.18 -9.37 1.47
CA HIS A 116 0.61 -9.07 2.80
C HIS A 116 1.53 -9.37 3.99
N GLY A 117 2.65 -10.04 3.77
CA GLY A 117 3.63 -10.40 4.79
C GLY A 117 4.28 -11.74 4.51
N GLU A 118 5.12 -12.21 5.45
CA GLU A 118 5.93 -13.43 5.30
C GLU A 118 5.11 -14.70 4.97
N LEU A 119 3.80 -14.66 5.26
CA LEU A 119 2.88 -15.76 4.96
C LEU A 119 2.45 -15.85 3.47
N ASP A 120 2.66 -14.78 2.71
CA ASP A 120 2.22 -14.64 1.33
C ASP A 120 3.13 -15.38 0.33
N THR A 121 2.54 -15.85 -0.77
CA THR A 121 3.26 -16.54 -1.84
C THR A 121 3.48 -15.58 -2.99
N CYS A 122 4.68 -15.02 -3.08
CA CYS A 122 5.06 -14.24 -4.24
C CYS A 122 5.32 -15.16 -5.45
N LYS A 123 5.07 -14.61 -6.65
CA LYS A 123 5.35 -15.33 -7.90
C LYS A 123 6.86 -15.59 -8.05
N ASP A 124 7.20 -16.54 -8.89
CA ASP A 124 8.58 -16.89 -9.24
C ASP A 124 9.48 -17.32 -8.07
N GLY A 125 8.88 -17.82 -6.98
CA GLY A 125 9.59 -18.28 -5.79
C GLY A 125 10.16 -17.14 -4.94
N LEU A 126 9.67 -15.91 -5.10
CA LEU A 126 10.07 -14.78 -4.26
C LEU A 126 9.46 -14.88 -2.86
N ILE A 127 9.99 -14.08 -1.93
CA ILE A 127 9.47 -13.92 -0.58
C ILE A 127 8.82 -12.55 -0.43
N CYS A 128 7.88 -12.44 0.51
CA CYS A 128 7.34 -11.16 0.90
C CYS A 128 8.17 -10.57 2.03
N LYS A 129 8.90 -9.49 1.75
CA LYS A 129 9.71 -8.74 2.72
C LYS A 129 9.29 -7.29 2.71
N ASP A 130 8.90 -6.76 3.86
CA ASP A 130 8.41 -5.38 3.99
C ASP A 130 7.26 -5.06 3.01
N LEU A 131 6.32 -6.00 2.85
CA LEU A 131 5.19 -5.93 1.90
C LEU A 131 5.59 -5.90 0.43
N LYS A 132 6.86 -6.18 0.13
CA LYS A 132 7.37 -6.25 -1.23
C LYS A 132 7.87 -7.65 -1.59
N CYS A 133 7.43 -8.15 -2.73
CA CYS A 133 7.99 -9.35 -3.31
C CYS A 133 9.45 -9.11 -3.69
N SER A 134 10.35 -9.88 -3.08
CA SER A 134 11.79 -9.72 -3.22
C SER A 134 12.52 -11.07 -3.20
N ALA A 135 13.77 -11.06 -3.65
CA ALA A 135 14.60 -12.25 -3.64
C ALA A 135 14.90 -12.68 -2.20
N CYS A 136 14.90 -13.98 -1.95
CA CYS A 136 15.47 -14.51 -0.72
C CYS A 136 16.99 -14.30 -0.71
N THR A 137 17.54 -14.29 0.48
CA THR A 137 18.98 -14.18 0.75
C THR A 137 19.49 -15.37 1.56
N GLU A 138 18.62 -16.00 2.37
CA GLU A 138 18.95 -17.14 3.21
C GLU A 138 17.83 -18.19 3.20
N ASP A 139 18.17 -19.45 3.46
CA ASP A 139 17.21 -20.57 3.44
C ASP A 139 16.09 -20.40 4.47
N THR A 140 16.35 -19.74 5.61
CA THR A 140 15.36 -19.49 6.66
C THR A 140 14.22 -18.57 6.22
N GLU A 141 14.42 -17.78 5.17
CA GLU A 141 13.37 -16.96 4.56
C GLU A 141 12.43 -17.81 3.68
N CYS A 142 12.85 -19.03 3.31
CA CYS A 142 12.08 -19.98 2.52
C CYS A 142 11.40 -21.00 3.43
N ARG A 143 10.06 -21.05 3.43
CA ARG A 143 9.31 -21.96 4.30
C ARG A 143 9.49 -23.44 3.93
N GLY A 144 10.53 -24.06 4.48
CA GLY A 144 10.85 -25.47 4.25
C GLY A 144 11.55 -25.75 2.92
N GLY A 145 12.19 -24.73 2.35
CA GLY A 145 12.99 -24.84 1.12
C GLY A 145 14.36 -24.22 1.30
N ILE A 146 15.09 -24.12 0.18
CA ILE A 146 16.39 -23.46 0.12
C ILE A 146 16.29 -22.20 -0.73
N CYS A 147 17.11 -21.21 -0.38
CA CYS A 147 17.29 -20.03 -1.18
C CYS A 147 18.42 -20.26 -2.19
N GLU A 148 18.08 -20.25 -3.48
CA GLU A 148 19.04 -20.46 -4.55
C GLU A 148 18.75 -19.52 -5.72
N GLY A 149 19.76 -18.77 -6.16
CA GLY A 149 19.59 -17.76 -7.20
C GLY A 149 18.60 -16.64 -6.81
N GLY A 150 18.40 -16.40 -5.52
CA GLY A 150 17.43 -15.43 -5.01
C GLY A 150 15.98 -15.92 -5.02
N LYS A 151 15.74 -17.22 -5.25
CA LYS A 151 14.40 -17.82 -5.28
C LYS A 151 14.32 -18.96 -4.29
N CYS A 152 13.18 -19.05 -3.61
CA CYS A 152 12.82 -20.17 -2.79
C CYS A 152 12.40 -21.34 -3.67
N GLN A 153 13.09 -22.46 -3.51
CA GLN A 153 12.75 -23.72 -4.14
C GLN A 153 12.72 -24.84 -3.11
N SER A 154 11.93 -25.88 -3.40
CA SER A 154 11.98 -27.12 -2.61
C SER A 154 13.39 -27.68 -2.66
N GLY A 155 13.94 -28.03 -1.51
CA GLY A 155 15.25 -28.66 -1.43
C GLY A 155 15.81 -28.62 -0.02
N CYS A 156 17.04 -29.07 0.11
CA CYS A 156 17.72 -29.21 1.38
C CYS A 156 19.23 -28.94 1.25
N ARG A 157 19.86 -28.62 2.38
CA ARG A 157 21.32 -28.60 2.50
C ARG A 157 21.85 -29.72 3.39
N ASP A 158 21.00 -30.23 4.26
CA ASP A 158 21.27 -31.35 5.15
C ASP A 158 19.96 -32.08 5.48
N ASN A 159 20.07 -33.20 6.19
CA ASN A 159 18.91 -34.01 6.57
C ASN A 159 17.96 -33.28 7.53
N LYS A 160 18.39 -32.22 8.22
CA LYS A 160 17.51 -31.42 9.10
C LYS A 160 16.56 -30.54 8.29
N GLY A 161 16.97 -30.15 7.08
CA GLY A 161 16.12 -29.46 6.12
C GLY A 161 15.00 -30.35 5.54
N CYS A 162 15.07 -31.66 5.74
CA CYS A 162 14.09 -32.60 5.25
C CYS A 162 13.06 -33.01 6.30
N GLN A 163 11.81 -33.19 5.87
CA GLN A 163 10.71 -33.60 6.75
C GLN A 163 10.53 -35.12 6.73
N ASN A 164 9.78 -35.66 7.70
CA ASN A 164 9.40 -37.08 7.72
C ASN A 164 10.58 -38.08 7.70
N GLY A 165 11.74 -37.69 8.26
CA GLY A 165 12.92 -38.57 8.33
C GLY A 165 13.63 -38.79 7.00
N GLN A 166 13.29 -38.01 5.97
CA GLN A 166 13.97 -38.02 4.69
C GLN A 166 15.44 -37.60 4.81
N VAL A 167 16.25 -38.09 3.88
CA VAL A 167 17.66 -37.78 3.73
C VAL A 167 17.83 -36.75 2.64
N CYS A 168 18.76 -35.82 2.85
CA CYS A 168 19.14 -34.88 1.83
C CYS A 168 20.17 -35.51 0.90
N ASP A 169 19.84 -35.66 -0.39
CA ASP A 169 20.85 -35.98 -1.38
C ASP A 169 21.59 -34.69 -1.79
N PRO A 170 22.87 -34.53 -1.43
CA PRO A 170 23.60 -33.30 -1.69
C PRO A 170 23.89 -33.05 -3.18
N LYS A 171 23.71 -34.06 -4.07
CA LYS A 171 23.99 -33.91 -5.50
C LYS A 171 22.90 -33.15 -6.22
N ASP A 172 21.64 -33.42 -5.89
CA ASP A 172 20.48 -32.76 -6.49
C ASP A 172 19.71 -31.87 -5.51
N LYS A 173 20.13 -31.83 -4.24
CA LYS A 173 19.56 -31.02 -3.15
C LYS A 173 18.11 -31.37 -2.87
N GLN A 174 17.71 -32.61 -3.15
CA GLN A 174 16.35 -33.08 -2.92
C GLN A 174 16.26 -33.94 -1.66
N CYS A 175 15.16 -33.77 -0.93
CA CYS A 175 14.79 -34.67 0.15
C CYS A 175 14.22 -35.96 -0.42
N LYS A 176 14.86 -37.08 -0.11
CA LYS A 176 14.54 -38.42 -0.58
C LYS A 176 14.36 -39.36 0.60
N GLU A 177 13.71 -40.50 0.38
CA GLU A 177 13.60 -41.51 1.45
C GLU A 177 14.98 -42.12 1.75
N CYS A 178 15.81 -42.31 0.73
CA CYS A 178 17.20 -42.73 0.88
C CYS A 178 18.08 -42.16 -0.24
N ALA A 179 19.38 -41.99 0.04
CA ALA A 179 20.42 -41.72 -0.95
C ALA A 179 21.43 -42.87 -1.07
N ALA A 180 21.55 -43.70 -0.02
CA ALA A 180 22.36 -44.91 0.02
C ALA A 180 21.78 -45.94 1.00
N ASP A 181 22.28 -47.18 0.94
CA ASP A 181 21.76 -48.31 1.74
C ASP A 181 21.83 -48.05 3.25
N ASN A 182 22.82 -47.28 3.72
CA ASN A 182 22.94 -46.94 5.15
C ASN A 182 21.85 -46.00 5.66
N ASP A 183 21.07 -45.39 4.77
CA ASP A 183 19.88 -44.61 5.13
C ASP A 183 18.67 -45.51 5.38
N CYS A 184 18.73 -46.76 4.92
CA CYS A 184 17.70 -47.77 5.06
C CYS A 184 18.11 -48.76 6.16
N SER A 185 17.31 -48.86 7.24
CA SER A 185 17.68 -49.68 8.41
C SER A 185 18.03 -51.14 8.07
N ASP A 186 17.05 -51.90 7.56
CA ASP A 186 17.20 -53.33 7.19
C ASP A 186 16.98 -53.58 5.69
N LYS A 187 16.80 -52.49 4.94
CA LYS A 187 16.44 -52.46 3.51
C LYS A 187 17.61 -51.95 2.68
N VAL A 188 17.45 -51.97 1.36
CA VAL A 188 18.42 -51.46 0.38
C VAL A 188 17.83 -50.25 -0.33
N CYS A 189 18.66 -49.25 -0.61
CA CYS A 189 18.20 -48.05 -1.29
C CYS A 189 18.12 -48.30 -2.81
N ASP A 190 16.92 -48.24 -3.39
CA ASP A 190 16.79 -48.20 -4.84
C ASP A 190 17.12 -46.78 -5.31
N THR A 191 18.33 -46.57 -5.82
CA THR A 191 18.79 -45.25 -6.28
C THR A 191 18.05 -44.73 -7.52
N ASN A 192 17.24 -45.56 -8.20
CA ASN A 192 16.41 -45.09 -9.32
C ASN A 192 15.13 -44.41 -8.83
N THR A 193 14.51 -44.95 -7.78
CA THR A 193 13.28 -44.41 -7.17
C THR A 193 13.55 -43.57 -5.92
N ASN A 194 14.75 -43.67 -5.36
CA ASN A 194 15.19 -43.12 -4.08
C ASN A 194 14.30 -43.56 -2.91
N THR A 195 13.89 -44.84 -2.92
CA THR A 195 13.04 -45.47 -1.91
C THR A 195 13.73 -46.67 -1.27
N CYS A 196 13.45 -46.92 0.02
CA CYS A 196 14.00 -48.09 0.70
C CYS A 196 13.17 -49.33 0.36
N GLN A 197 13.78 -50.25 -0.40
CA GLN A 197 13.16 -51.50 -0.86
C GLN A 197 13.78 -52.70 -0.16
N GLU A 198 13.01 -53.78 -0.01
CA GLU A 198 13.52 -55.03 0.61
C GLU A 198 14.69 -55.62 -0.19
N CYS A 199 14.63 -55.53 -1.53
CA CYS A 199 15.78 -55.72 -2.39
C CYS A 199 15.58 -55.07 -3.77
N VAL A 200 16.71 -54.73 -4.41
CA VAL A 200 16.74 -53.97 -5.69
C VAL A 200 17.33 -54.79 -6.84
N LYS A 201 18.18 -55.77 -6.52
CA LYS A 201 18.67 -56.81 -7.43
C LYS A 201 18.80 -58.13 -6.68
N ASP A 202 18.83 -59.24 -7.41
CA ASP A 202 18.91 -60.60 -6.85
C ASP A 202 20.09 -60.80 -5.87
N GLY A 203 21.20 -60.10 -6.11
CA GLY A 203 22.38 -60.15 -5.24
C GLY A 203 22.22 -59.44 -3.88
N ASP A 204 21.20 -58.60 -3.74
CA ASP A 204 20.90 -57.84 -2.52
C ASP A 204 19.78 -58.49 -1.70
N CYS A 205 19.04 -59.44 -2.27
CA CYS A 205 17.93 -60.12 -1.60
C CYS A 205 18.42 -61.20 -0.63
N LYS A 206 17.82 -61.26 0.57
CA LYS A 206 18.04 -62.37 1.52
C LYS A 206 17.22 -63.60 1.12
N ASP A 207 17.72 -64.79 1.47
CA ASP A 207 17.01 -66.07 1.43
C ASP A 207 16.20 -66.39 0.15
N GLY A 208 16.88 -66.48 -1.00
CA GLY A 208 16.30 -67.07 -2.22
C GLY A 208 15.23 -66.23 -2.92
N GLN A 209 15.09 -64.96 -2.54
CA GLN A 209 14.28 -63.97 -3.24
C GLN A 209 14.99 -63.50 -4.52
N VAL A 210 14.20 -63.17 -5.54
CA VAL A 210 14.61 -62.65 -6.86
C VAL A 210 13.80 -61.38 -7.08
N CYS A 211 14.43 -60.33 -7.60
CA CYS A 211 13.79 -59.04 -7.86
C CYS A 211 12.83 -59.07 -9.06
#